data_AF-A0AAV5W8M1-F1
#
_entry.id   AF-A0AAV5W8M1-F1
#
_cell.length_a   1.000
_cell.length_b   1.000
_cell.length_c   1.000
_cell.angle_alpha   90.00
_cell.angle_beta   90.00
_cell.angle_gamma   90.00
#
_symmetry.space_group_name_H-M   'P 1'
#
loop_
_entity.id
_entity.type
_entity.pdbx_description
1 polymer ?
#
loop_
_entity_poly.entity_id
_entity_poly.type
_entity_poly.pdbx_seq_one_letter_code
_entity_poly.pdbx_strand_id
1 'polypeptide(L)'
;LRHSTVAPIDPMRSVHAKRLVYNMSLDNKARCTSGEEVLFIRSRGIRDNGGSNLDTVLNINEDDCVFSCISNLAGYYDLFDCVSAQYDSYNEACTLSSDPPRDDRLTLHGSSNFYEKICTKPEITSRCSGGTVERKRQKVLTGLLRDSITVGSVLECIERCIDVDVKLPFKCMSALYYYEEATFNCVLNDGSAFTHPNSLFDETSVVVDYFGIDECHGIKEIRHISDIGNELRSVVHEGGILHKQAARPLP
;
A
#
# COMPACT_ATOMS: atom_id res chain seq x y z
N LEU A 1 6.84 14.68 51.87
CA LEU A 1 7.05 14.78 50.40
C LEU A 1 6.84 13.40 49.79
N ARG A 2 5.61 13.05 49.40
CA ARG A 2 5.35 11.80 48.66
C ARG A 2 5.70 12.07 47.20
N HIS A 3 6.75 11.42 46.70
CA HIS A 3 7.03 11.37 45.28
C HIS A 3 5.98 10.46 44.64
N SER A 4 5.02 11.05 43.92
CA SER A 4 4.17 10.29 43.02
C SER A 4 5.03 9.83 41.86
N THR A 5 5.37 8.54 41.84
CA THR A 5 5.93 7.87 40.67
C THR A 5 4.83 7.76 39.63
N VAL A 6 4.81 8.70 38.68
CA VAL A 6 4.06 8.55 37.44
C VAL A 6 4.71 7.38 36.68
N ALA A 7 3.95 6.30 36.47
CA ALA A 7 4.42 5.17 35.68
C ALA A 7 4.78 5.65 34.26
N PRO A 8 5.87 5.16 33.64
CA PRO A 8 6.20 5.50 32.26
C PRO A 8 5.04 5.09 31.36
N ILE A 9 4.48 6.05 30.61
CA ILE A 9 3.48 5.77 29.59
C ILE A 9 4.22 5.08 28.43
N ASP A 10 3.83 3.85 28.12
CA ASP A 10 4.33 3.13 26.95
C ASP A 10 3.94 3.89 25.66
N PRO A 11 4.91 4.36 24.85
CA PRO A 11 4.65 5.13 23.63
C PRO A 11 3.72 4.39 22.65
N MET A 12 3.86 3.06 22.53
CA MET A 12 2.99 2.27 21.65
C MET A 12 1.54 2.24 22.12
N ARG A 13 1.34 2.18 23.44
CA ARG A 13 0.00 2.26 24.07
C ARG A 13 -0.63 3.65 23.88
N SER A 14 0.20 4.69 23.85
CA SER A 14 -0.22 6.06 23.55
C SER A 14 -0.68 6.22 22.10
N VAL A 15 0.08 5.72 21.12
CA VAL A 15 -0.29 5.75 19.69
C VAL A 15 -1.61 5.03 19.43
N HIS A 16 -1.81 3.85 20.02
CA HIS A 16 -3.05 3.10 19.82
C HIS A 16 -4.26 3.87 20.37
N ALA A 17 -4.13 4.50 21.53
CA ALA A 17 -5.18 5.36 22.08
C ALA A 17 -5.46 6.58 21.20
N LYS A 18 -4.42 7.22 20.65
CA LYS A 18 -4.55 8.35 19.72
C LYS A 18 -5.25 7.94 18.43
N ARG A 19 -4.94 6.76 17.87
CA ARG A 19 -5.60 6.20 16.68
C ARG A 19 -7.12 6.06 16.85
N LEU A 20 -7.62 5.81 18.07
CA LEU A 20 -9.08 5.80 18.32
C LEU A 20 -9.73 7.19 18.29
N VAL A 21 -8.94 8.25 18.46
CA VAL A 21 -9.40 9.65 18.56
C VAL A 21 -9.34 10.36 17.21
N TYR A 22 -8.26 10.15 16.46
CA TYR A 22 -8.08 10.78 15.15
C TYR A 22 -8.80 9.93 14.10
N ASN A 23 -9.80 10.51 13.46
CA ASN A 23 -10.60 9.85 12.42
C ASN A 23 -9.73 9.55 11.18
N MET A 24 -9.00 8.44 11.18
CA MET A 24 -8.14 8.02 10.07
C MET A 24 -8.94 7.40 8.91
N SER A 25 -10.18 7.86 8.74
CA SER A 25 -11.07 7.37 7.70
C SER A 25 -10.56 7.84 6.35
N LEU A 26 -10.31 6.88 5.48
CA LEU A 26 -10.48 7.11 4.05
C LEU A 26 -11.99 7.22 3.78
N ASP A 27 -12.40 8.05 2.84
CA ASP A 27 -13.82 8.18 2.45
C ASP A 27 -14.22 6.98 1.57
N ASN A 28 -14.29 5.80 2.18
CA ASN A 28 -14.54 4.55 1.49
C ASN A 28 -15.98 4.49 0.98
N LYS A 29 -16.14 4.18 -0.31
CA LYS A 29 -17.44 4.11 -0.96
C LYS A 29 -17.55 2.89 -1.85
N ALA A 30 -18.70 2.23 -1.79
CA ALA A 30 -18.99 1.14 -2.71
C ALA A 30 -19.13 1.63 -4.15
N ARG A 31 -19.67 2.85 -4.32
CA ARG A 31 -19.91 3.48 -5.61
C ARG A 31 -19.41 4.91 -5.58
N CYS A 32 -18.61 5.26 -6.58
CA CYS A 32 -18.18 6.64 -6.79
C CYS A 32 -19.32 7.45 -7.40
N THR A 33 -19.35 8.74 -7.07
CA THR A 33 -20.37 9.64 -7.62
C THR A 33 -20.04 10.02 -9.07
N SER A 34 -20.98 10.68 -9.75
CA SER A 34 -20.75 11.12 -11.13
C SER A 34 -19.55 12.08 -11.20
N GLY A 35 -18.52 11.69 -11.96
CA GLY A 35 -17.28 12.47 -12.08
C GLY A 35 -16.16 12.03 -11.13
N GLU A 36 -16.33 10.91 -10.42
CA GLU A 36 -15.29 10.26 -9.63
C GLU A 36 -14.99 8.85 -10.19
N GLU A 37 -13.75 8.39 -9.98
CA GLU A 37 -13.27 7.07 -10.34
C GLU A 37 -12.64 6.37 -9.13
N VAL A 38 -12.55 5.04 -9.20
CA VAL A 38 -12.00 4.22 -8.12
C VAL A 38 -10.48 4.32 -8.09
N LEU A 39 -9.93 4.55 -6.90
CA LEU A 39 -8.53 4.30 -6.58
C LEU A 39 -8.48 3.30 -5.42
N PHE A 40 -7.50 2.40 -5.42
CA PHE A 40 -7.27 1.51 -4.27
C PHE A 40 -6.05 1.94 -3.47
N ILE A 41 -6.24 1.94 -2.16
CA ILE A 41 -5.15 1.97 -1.19
C ILE A 41 -4.91 0.53 -0.72
N ARG A 42 -3.71 0.00 -0.93
CA ARG A 42 -3.33 -1.36 -0.53
C ARG A 42 -2.46 -1.33 0.71
N SER A 43 -2.78 -2.15 1.70
CA SER A 43 -1.92 -2.44 2.86
C SER A 43 -1.47 -3.90 2.79
N ARG A 44 -0.20 -4.14 2.44
CA ARG A 44 0.36 -5.50 2.37
C ARG A 44 0.58 -6.11 3.75
N GLY A 45 0.36 -7.41 3.87
CA GLY A 45 0.53 -8.14 5.13
C GLY A 45 -0.47 -7.72 6.21
N ILE A 46 -1.62 -7.15 5.82
CA ILE A 46 -2.66 -6.66 6.72
C ILE A 46 -3.98 -7.37 6.40
N ARG A 47 -4.77 -7.61 7.45
CA ARG A 47 -6.15 -8.11 7.37
C ARG A 47 -7.08 -7.33 8.30
N ASP A 48 -8.36 -7.31 7.96
CA ASP A 48 -9.42 -6.78 8.81
C ASP A 48 -10.16 -7.93 9.52
N ASN A 49 -10.05 -8.01 10.85
CA ASN A 49 -10.65 -9.10 11.63
C ASN A 49 -12.07 -8.84 12.11
N GLY A 50 -12.62 -7.63 11.89
CA GLY A 50 -13.83 -7.19 12.58
C GLY A 50 -15.01 -6.89 11.66
N GLY A 51 -14.95 -7.30 10.39
CA GLY A 51 -16.05 -7.09 9.44
C GLY A 51 -17.28 -7.88 9.83
N SER A 52 -18.44 -7.23 9.81
CA SER A 52 -19.73 -7.87 10.10
C SER A 52 -20.47 -8.24 8.82
N ASN A 53 -20.34 -7.44 7.76
CA ASN A 53 -20.94 -7.67 6.46
C ASN A 53 -19.89 -8.13 5.46
N LEU A 54 -19.55 -9.42 5.55
CA LEU A 54 -18.50 -10.05 4.76
C LEU A 54 -19.09 -11.04 3.76
N ASP A 55 -18.47 -11.12 2.59
CA ASP A 55 -18.62 -12.24 1.68
C ASP A 55 -17.25 -12.84 1.35
N THR A 56 -17.16 -14.18 1.27
CA THR A 56 -15.89 -14.87 1.02
C THR A 56 -15.97 -15.76 -0.21
N VAL A 57 -15.09 -15.48 -1.18
CA VAL A 57 -14.94 -16.23 -2.43
C VAL A 57 -13.63 -17.02 -2.38
N LEU A 58 -13.67 -18.30 -2.76
CA LEU A 58 -12.50 -19.20 -2.77
C LEU A 58 -12.02 -19.49 -4.20
N ASN A 59 -10.78 -19.97 -4.32
CA ASN A 59 -10.12 -20.29 -5.60
C ASN A 59 -10.10 -19.10 -6.56
N ILE A 60 -9.82 -17.92 -6.03
CA ILE A 60 -9.79 -16.64 -6.75
C ILE A 60 -8.38 -16.09 -6.63
N ASN A 61 -7.86 -15.43 -7.67
CA ASN A 61 -6.57 -14.74 -7.58
C ASN A 61 -6.75 -13.29 -7.07
N GLU A 62 -5.64 -12.64 -6.78
CA GLU A 62 -5.63 -11.28 -6.22
C GLU A 62 -6.30 -10.24 -7.13
N ASP A 63 -6.01 -10.28 -8.43
CA ASP A 63 -6.54 -9.33 -9.41
C ASP A 63 -8.06 -9.49 -9.55
N ASP A 64 -8.55 -10.74 -9.62
CA ASP A 64 -9.98 -11.05 -9.67
C ASP A 64 -10.70 -10.68 -8.35
N CYS A 65 -10.02 -10.80 -7.20
CA CYS A 65 -10.54 -10.35 -5.91
C CYS A 65 -10.77 -8.83 -5.89
N VAL A 66 -9.77 -8.06 -6.32
CA VAL A 66 -9.88 -6.60 -6.42
C VAL A 66 -10.94 -6.21 -7.46
N PHE A 67 -10.98 -6.91 -8.60
CA PHE A 67 -11.97 -6.68 -9.66
C PHE A 67 -13.40 -6.94 -9.19
N SER A 68 -13.61 -7.97 -8.39
CA SER A 68 -14.92 -8.27 -7.75
C SER A 68 -15.39 -7.08 -6.91
N CYS A 69 -14.49 -6.48 -6.13
CA CYS A 69 -14.80 -5.29 -5.36
C CYS A 69 -15.05 -4.04 -6.21
N ILE A 70 -14.28 -3.82 -7.28
CA ILE A 70 -14.54 -2.73 -8.25
C ILE A 70 -15.95 -2.84 -8.80
N SER A 71 -16.30 -4.04 -9.24
CA SER A 71 -17.56 -4.35 -9.91
C SER A 71 -18.76 -4.41 -8.98
N ASN A 72 -18.55 -4.35 -7.65
CA ASN A 72 -19.58 -4.56 -6.63
C ASN A 72 -20.29 -5.91 -6.81
N LEU A 73 -19.49 -6.96 -7.04
CA LEU A 73 -19.95 -8.33 -7.23
C LEU A 73 -19.23 -9.28 -6.27
N ALA A 74 -20.00 -10.18 -5.68
CA ALA A 74 -19.58 -11.32 -4.88
C ALA A 74 -19.78 -12.60 -5.71
N GLY A 75 -18.75 -13.44 -5.77
CA GLY A 75 -18.76 -14.63 -6.61
C GLY A 75 -19.06 -14.32 -8.09
N TYR A 76 -19.82 -15.19 -8.76
CA TYR A 76 -20.08 -15.03 -10.19
C TYR A 76 -21.16 -13.97 -10.52
N TYR A 77 -22.14 -13.70 -9.63
CA TYR A 77 -23.26 -12.80 -9.95
C TYR A 77 -23.95 -12.08 -8.77
N ASP A 78 -23.52 -12.25 -7.52
CA ASP A 78 -24.25 -11.67 -6.39
C ASP A 78 -23.88 -10.20 -6.21
N LEU A 79 -24.87 -9.30 -6.23
CA LEU A 79 -24.62 -7.88 -6.01
C LEU A 79 -24.14 -7.64 -4.58
N PHE A 80 -23.00 -6.98 -4.43
CA PHE A 80 -22.39 -6.70 -3.14
C PHE A 80 -21.74 -5.31 -3.15
N ASP A 81 -22.24 -4.39 -2.33
CA ASP A 81 -21.72 -3.02 -2.25
C ASP A 81 -20.36 -2.98 -1.53
N CYS A 82 -19.30 -3.37 -2.25
CA CYS A 82 -17.96 -3.55 -1.72
C CYS A 82 -17.25 -2.23 -1.47
N VAL A 83 -16.83 -1.98 -0.23
CA VAL A 83 -16.00 -0.83 0.16
C VAL A 83 -14.54 -1.21 0.43
N SER A 84 -14.25 -2.50 0.66
CA SER A 84 -12.89 -3.02 0.80
C SER A 84 -12.82 -4.50 0.44
N ALA A 85 -11.65 -4.94 -0.02
CA ALA A 85 -11.35 -6.34 -0.32
C ALA A 85 -10.11 -6.79 0.45
N GLN A 86 -10.06 -8.08 0.76
CA GLN A 86 -8.92 -8.72 1.39
C GLN A 86 -8.61 -9.99 0.63
N TYR A 87 -7.40 -10.08 0.06
CA TYR A 87 -6.93 -11.29 -0.57
C TYR A 87 -5.98 -12.04 0.37
N ASP A 88 -6.23 -13.33 0.61
CA ASP A 88 -5.32 -14.23 1.33
C ASP A 88 -4.68 -15.22 0.35
N SER A 89 -3.40 -15.01 0.09
CA SER A 89 -2.61 -15.82 -0.85
C SER A 89 -2.41 -17.27 -0.41
N TYR A 90 -2.51 -17.58 0.90
CA TYR A 90 -2.33 -18.95 1.39
C TYR A 90 -3.55 -19.82 1.11
N ASN A 91 -4.74 -19.24 1.26
CA ASN A 91 -6.02 -19.94 1.09
C ASN A 91 -6.67 -19.69 -0.28
N GLU A 92 -6.04 -18.86 -1.14
CA GLU A 92 -6.61 -18.37 -2.40
C GLU A 92 -8.04 -17.85 -2.21
N ALA A 93 -8.20 -17.03 -1.16
CA ALA A 93 -9.49 -16.58 -0.67
C ALA A 93 -9.59 -15.05 -0.72
N CYS A 94 -10.72 -14.56 -1.24
CA CYS A 94 -11.08 -13.15 -1.24
C CYS A 94 -12.18 -12.91 -0.22
N THR A 95 -11.99 -11.96 0.68
CA THR A 95 -13.05 -11.47 1.58
C THR A 95 -13.43 -10.06 1.18
N LEU A 96 -14.66 -9.87 0.73
CA LEU A 96 -15.25 -8.57 0.41
C LEU A 96 -16.00 -8.05 1.62
N SER A 97 -15.95 -6.73 1.86
CA SER A 97 -16.69 -6.08 2.95
C SER A 97 -17.46 -4.89 2.41
N SER A 98 -18.70 -4.72 2.88
CA SER A 98 -19.48 -3.49 2.71
C SER A 98 -19.36 -2.54 3.91
N ASP A 99 -18.74 -3.00 4.99
CA ASP A 99 -18.42 -2.18 6.15
C ASP A 99 -17.10 -1.43 5.92
N PRO A 100 -17.06 -0.10 6.11
CA PRO A 100 -15.80 0.64 6.06
C PRO A 100 -14.78 0.06 7.05
N PRO A 101 -13.50 -0.05 6.66
CA PRO A 101 -12.46 -0.50 7.56
C PRO A 101 -12.37 0.39 8.79
N ARG A 102 -12.07 -0.23 9.93
CA ARG A 102 -11.70 0.51 11.13
C ARG A 102 -10.28 0.15 11.52
N ASP A 103 -9.50 1.16 11.84
CA ASP A 103 -8.08 1.00 12.07
C ASP A 103 -7.75 0.07 13.26
N ASP A 104 -8.63 0.02 14.26
CA ASP A 104 -8.54 -0.86 15.43
C ASP A 104 -8.75 -2.35 15.10
N ARG A 105 -9.32 -2.66 13.93
CA ARG A 105 -9.55 -4.03 13.44
C ARG A 105 -8.46 -4.53 12.50
N LEU A 106 -7.64 -3.62 11.97
CA LEU A 106 -6.58 -3.95 11.04
C LEU A 106 -5.39 -4.55 11.78
N THR A 107 -5.01 -5.78 11.43
CA THR A 107 -3.95 -6.56 12.10
C THR A 107 -2.96 -7.13 11.10
N LEU A 108 -1.75 -7.42 11.57
CA LEU A 108 -0.72 -8.07 10.77
C LEU A 108 -1.13 -9.51 10.43
N HIS A 109 -1.03 -9.86 9.15
CA HIS A 109 -1.25 -11.20 8.62
C HIS A 109 -0.46 -11.37 7.32
N GLY A 110 0.68 -12.06 7.40
CA GLY A 110 1.70 -12.03 6.36
C GLY A 110 1.29 -12.56 4.98
N SER A 111 0.22 -13.36 4.88
CA SER A 111 -0.30 -13.86 3.60
C SER A 111 -1.41 -13.01 3.01
N SER A 112 -1.88 -11.97 3.73
CA SER A 112 -3.01 -11.15 3.32
C SER A 112 -2.62 -9.78 2.79
N ASN A 113 -3.31 -9.35 1.75
CA ASN A 113 -3.27 -7.98 1.27
C ASN A 113 -4.65 -7.36 1.41
N PHE A 114 -4.72 -6.21 2.08
CA PHE A 114 -5.95 -5.48 2.33
C PHE A 114 -6.07 -4.29 1.38
N TYR A 115 -7.24 -4.09 0.80
CA TYR A 115 -7.52 -3.09 -0.22
C TYR A 115 -8.70 -2.22 0.20
N GLU A 116 -8.47 -0.93 0.34
CA GLU A 116 -9.47 0.07 0.66
C GLU A 116 -9.93 0.74 -0.63
N LYS A 117 -11.22 0.65 -0.96
CA LYS A 117 -11.81 1.29 -2.14
C LYS A 117 -12.14 2.74 -1.82
N ILE A 118 -11.56 3.68 -2.55
CA ILE A 118 -11.83 5.11 -2.42
C ILE A 118 -12.24 5.69 -3.78
N CYS A 119 -12.84 6.87 -3.73
CA CYS A 119 -13.25 7.62 -4.92
C CYS A 119 -12.45 8.91 -5.02
N THR A 120 -11.89 9.20 -6.20
CA THR A 120 -11.11 10.40 -6.49
C THR A 120 -11.42 10.87 -7.91
N LYS A 121 -10.80 11.96 -8.34
CA LYS A 121 -11.05 12.56 -9.65
C LYS A 121 -10.38 11.75 -10.78
N PRO A 122 -10.99 11.68 -11.98
CA PRO A 122 -10.41 11.00 -13.14
C PRO A 122 -8.99 11.46 -13.51
N GLU A 123 -8.65 12.74 -13.27
CA GLU A 123 -7.31 13.27 -13.52
C GLU A 123 -6.24 12.63 -12.61
N ILE A 124 -6.63 12.13 -11.44
CA ILE A 124 -5.77 11.43 -10.49
C ILE A 124 -5.63 9.96 -10.88
N THR A 125 -6.74 9.26 -11.13
CA THR A 125 -6.73 7.83 -11.53
C THR A 125 -6.04 7.59 -12.86
N SER A 126 -6.22 8.48 -13.84
CA SER A 126 -5.54 8.40 -15.14
C SER A 126 -4.01 8.46 -15.01
N ARG A 127 -3.49 9.20 -14.02
CA ARG A 127 -2.06 9.22 -13.70
C ARG A 127 -1.60 7.94 -13.03
N CYS A 128 -2.51 7.22 -12.36
CA CYS A 128 -2.20 5.94 -11.75
C CYS A 128 -2.19 4.75 -12.71
N SER A 129 -2.66 4.89 -13.96
CA SER A 129 -2.66 3.78 -14.95
C SER A 129 -3.24 2.46 -14.42
N GLY A 130 -4.23 2.51 -13.52
CA GLY A 130 -4.82 1.34 -12.86
C GLY A 130 -3.98 0.74 -11.72
N GLY A 131 -2.86 1.35 -11.35
CA GLY A 131 -2.03 0.99 -10.21
C GLY A 131 -2.63 1.41 -8.86
N THR A 132 -2.07 0.84 -7.79
CA THR A 132 -2.51 1.09 -6.41
C THR A 132 -1.57 2.05 -5.67
N VAL A 133 -2.06 2.62 -4.58
CA VAL A 133 -1.24 3.36 -3.60
C VAL A 133 -0.96 2.44 -2.43
N GLU A 134 0.31 2.26 -2.07
CA GLU A 134 0.72 1.39 -0.97
C GLU A 134 0.69 2.14 0.36
N ARG A 135 -0.09 1.68 1.34
CA ARG A 135 -0.14 2.24 2.70
C ARG A 135 0.66 1.40 3.67
N LYS A 136 1.50 2.06 4.47
CA LYS A 136 2.17 1.46 5.64
C LYS A 136 1.88 2.32 6.87
N ARG A 137 1.21 1.72 7.86
CA ARG A 137 0.87 2.39 9.13
C ARG A 137 2.10 2.54 10.01
N GLN A 138 2.16 3.65 10.76
CA GLN A 138 3.23 3.92 11.72
C GLN A 138 4.63 3.81 11.11
N LYS A 139 4.76 4.25 9.86
CA LYS A 139 6.04 4.32 9.16
C LYS A 139 6.32 5.75 8.73
N VAL A 140 7.58 6.15 8.84
CA VAL A 140 8.10 7.42 8.34
C VAL A 140 9.26 7.16 7.38
N LEU A 141 9.39 8.03 6.38
CA LEU A 141 10.49 8.03 5.44
C LEU A 141 11.39 9.23 5.73
N THR A 142 12.68 9.01 5.96
CA THR A 142 13.62 10.08 6.34
C THR A 142 14.57 10.46 5.21
N GLY A 143 14.93 11.74 5.12
CA GLY A 143 16.00 12.23 4.22
C GLY A 143 15.60 12.43 2.75
N LEU A 144 14.31 12.34 2.44
CA LEU A 144 13.77 12.42 1.07
C LEU A 144 12.66 13.48 0.92
N LEU A 145 12.50 14.32 1.94
CA LEU A 145 11.53 15.42 1.94
C LEU A 145 11.85 16.40 0.82
N ARG A 146 10.83 16.72 0.00
CA ARG A 146 10.90 17.79 -1.00
C ARG A 146 9.98 18.95 -0.71
N ASP A 147 8.78 18.67 -0.21
CA ASP A 147 7.82 19.71 0.14
C ASP A 147 6.93 19.25 1.28
N SER A 148 6.32 20.21 1.98
CA SER A 148 5.33 19.97 3.03
C SER A 148 4.19 20.95 2.87
N ILE A 149 2.97 20.44 2.85
CA ILE A 149 1.76 21.23 2.62
C ILE A 149 0.71 20.93 3.69
N THR A 150 -0.22 21.88 3.88
CA THR A 150 -1.37 21.70 4.75
C THR A 150 -2.56 21.25 3.91
N VAL A 151 -3.17 20.13 4.28
CA VAL A 151 -4.32 19.54 3.58
C VAL A 151 -5.39 19.08 4.58
N GLY A 152 -6.65 19.03 4.12
CA GLY A 152 -7.78 18.70 4.98
C GLY A 152 -8.03 17.20 5.17
N SER A 153 -7.41 16.33 4.36
CA SER A 153 -7.65 14.89 4.41
C SER A 153 -6.45 14.08 3.90
N VAL A 154 -6.44 12.78 4.23
CA VAL A 154 -5.49 11.79 3.68
C VAL A 154 -5.58 11.73 2.16
N LEU A 155 -6.80 11.69 1.62
CA LEU A 155 -7.03 11.65 0.17
C LEU A 155 -6.41 12.87 -0.51
N GLU A 156 -6.63 14.07 0.02
CA GLU A 156 -6.01 15.27 -0.53
C GLU A 156 -4.47 15.16 -0.49
N CYS A 157 -3.87 14.60 0.57
CA CYS A 157 -2.41 14.40 0.60
C CYS A 157 -1.91 13.48 -0.53
N ILE A 158 -2.62 12.37 -0.76
CA ILE A 158 -2.30 11.42 -1.84
C ILE A 158 -2.46 12.07 -3.21
N GLU A 159 -3.58 12.76 -3.45
CA GLU A 159 -3.85 13.48 -4.70
C GLU A 159 -2.75 14.51 -4.99
N ARG A 160 -2.34 15.28 -3.97
CA ARG A 160 -1.28 16.28 -4.08
C ARG A 160 0.06 15.67 -4.42
N CYS A 161 0.38 14.48 -3.92
CA CYS A 161 1.58 13.77 -4.30
C CYS A 161 1.50 13.34 -5.78
N ILE A 162 0.37 12.76 -6.20
CA ILE A 162 0.18 12.27 -7.58
C ILE A 162 0.28 13.40 -8.62
N ASP A 163 -0.23 14.60 -8.32
CA ASP A 163 -0.30 15.72 -9.27
C ASP A 163 0.72 16.85 -9.02
N VAL A 164 1.65 16.69 -8.08
CA VAL A 164 2.59 17.76 -7.71
C VAL A 164 3.42 18.25 -8.90
N ASP A 165 3.71 17.35 -9.84
CA ASP A 165 4.54 17.59 -11.02
C ASP A 165 3.92 18.61 -11.99
N VAL A 166 2.61 18.88 -11.85
CA VAL A 166 1.90 19.94 -12.57
C VAL A 166 2.33 21.33 -12.10
N LYS A 167 2.69 21.47 -10.82
CA LYS A 167 2.97 22.76 -10.18
C LYS A 167 4.44 22.96 -9.84
N LEU A 168 5.13 21.86 -9.51
CA LEU A 168 6.52 21.88 -9.07
C LEU A 168 7.34 20.91 -9.93
N PRO A 169 8.62 21.23 -10.23
CA PRO A 169 9.43 20.43 -11.15
C PRO A 169 10.04 19.20 -10.45
N PHE A 170 9.22 18.40 -9.77
CA PHE A 170 9.62 17.11 -9.20
C PHE A 170 8.48 16.10 -9.27
N LYS A 171 8.84 14.82 -9.28
CA LYS A 171 7.87 13.72 -9.21
C LYS A 171 7.82 13.19 -7.78
N CYS A 172 6.66 13.25 -7.16
CA CYS A 172 6.46 12.65 -5.84
C CYS A 172 6.40 11.13 -5.97
N MET A 173 7.15 10.42 -5.13
CA MET A 173 7.18 8.96 -5.07
C MET A 173 6.52 8.44 -3.79
N SER A 174 6.43 9.25 -2.74
CA SER A 174 5.66 8.91 -1.55
C SER A 174 5.23 10.12 -0.74
N ALA A 175 4.19 9.94 0.07
CA ALA A 175 3.70 10.92 1.01
C ALA A 175 3.66 10.37 2.44
N LEU A 176 3.82 11.25 3.43
CA LEU A 176 3.49 10.97 4.83
C LEU A 176 2.32 11.86 5.24
N TYR A 177 1.34 11.30 5.93
CA TYR A 177 0.24 12.07 6.51
C TYR A 177 0.25 11.95 8.04
N TYR A 178 0.44 13.09 8.70
CA TYR A 178 0.42 13.21 10.16
C TYR A 178 -0.96 13.62 10.63
N TYR A 179 -1.67 12.73 11.33
CA TYR A 179 -3.07 12.94 11.68
C TYR A 179 -3.28 13.97 12.81
N GLU A 180 -2.26 14.17 13.64
CA GLU A 180 -2.33 15.05 14.80
C GLU A 180 -1.91 16.49 14.47
N GLU A 181 -1.27 16.70 13.32
CA GLU A 181 -0.72 18.00 12.93
C GLU A 181 -1.77 18.82 12.20
N ALA A 182 -1.96 20.07 12.63
CA ALA A 182 -2.92 20.99 12.01
C ALA A 182 -2.35 21.70 10.77
N THR A 183 -1.02 21.77 10.64
CA THR A 183 -0.30 22.45 9.56
C THR A 183 0.85 21.59 9.09
N PHE A 184 1.16 21.65 7.80
CA PHE A 184 2.24 20.86 7.18
C PHE A 184 2.10 19.36 7.46
N ASN A 185 0.85 18.91 7.58
CA ASN A 185 0.48 17.54 7.90
C ASN A 185 0.66 16.56 6.74
N CYS A 186 0.92 17.06 5.54
CA CYS A 186 1.24 16.26 4.37
C CYS A 186 2.67 16.54 3.90
N VAL A 187 3.53 15.54 3.99
CA VAL A 187 4.94 15.59 3.58
C VAL A 187 5.11 14.84 2.27
N LEU A 188 5.65 15.50 1.25
CA LEU A 188 5.87 14.95 -0.09
C LEU A 188 7.36 14.62 -0.28
N ASN A 189 7.63 13.40 -0.76
CA ASN A 189 8.98 12.90 -0.97
C ASN A 189 9.22 12.52 -2.44
N ASP A 190 10.41 12.75 -2.96
CA ASP A 190 10.85 12.27 -4.28
C ASP A 190 11.51 10.88 -4.24
N GLY A 191 11.42 10.19 -3.10
CA GLY A 191 11.76 8.79 -2.94
C GLY A 191 10.65 8.02 -2.23
N SER A 192 10.82 6.72 -2.12
CA SER A 192 9.83 5.77 -1.59
C SER A 192 10.53 4.66 -0.81
N ALA A 193 9.74 3.84 -0.10
CA ALA A 193 10.23 2.62 0.53
C ALA A 193 10.77 1.61 -0.49
N PHE A 194 10.37 1.72 -1.76
CA PHE A 194 10.88 0.88 -2.84
C PHE A 194 12.26 1.37 -3.30
N THR A 195 12.42 2.67 -3.54
CA THR A 195 13.70 3.24 -3.99
C THR A 195 14.74 3.38 -2.88
N HIS A 196 14.29 3.59 -1.64
CA HIS A 196 15.13 3.82 -0.47
C HIS A 196 14.63 3.01 0.74
N PRO A 197 14.70 1.66 0.69
CA PRO A 197 14.14 0.80 1.72
C PRO A 197 14.75 1.04 3.11
N ASN A 198 16.04 1.41 3.17
CA ASN A 198 16.75 1.68 4.42
C ASN A 198 16.36 3.01 5.08
N SER A 199 15.56 3.84 4.40
CA SER A 199 15.09 5.13 4.91
C SER A 199 13.71 5.04 5.57
N LEU A 200 13.10 3.84 5.61
CA LEU A 200 11.78 3.62 6.19
C LEU A 200 11.91 3.11 7.63
N PHE A 201 11.34 3.85 8.59
CA PHE A 201 11.44 3.56 10.02
C PHE A 201 10.07 3.45 10.68
N ASP A 202 10.01 2.73 11.80
CA ASP A 202 8.84 2.72 12.67
C ASP A 202 8.70 4.04 13.43
N GLU A 203 7.48 4.57 13.48
CA GLU A 203 7.12 5.74 14.27
C GLU A 203 6.22 5.33 15.45
N THR A 204 6.59 5.79 16.65
CA THR A 204 5.99 5.33 17.92
C THR A 204 5.45 6.46 18.80
N SER A 205 5.59 7.72 18.38
CA SER A 205 5.23 8.90 19.17
C SER A 205 4.01 9.62 18.61
N VAL A 206 3.89 9.65 17.28
CA VAL A 206 2.81 10.33 16.55
C VAL A 206 2.06 9.36 15.66
N VAL A 207 0.79 9.66 15.41
CA VAL A 207 -0.02 8.90 14.45
C VAL A 207 0.30 9.38 13.04
N VAL A 208 0.92 8.51 12.24
CA VAL A 208 1.36 8.80 10.88
C VAL A 208 1.18 7.58 9.99
N ASP A 209 0.82 7.83 8.74
CA ASP A 209 0.83 6.81 7.70
C ASP A 209 1.74 7.23 6.53
N TYR A 210 2.45 6.23 6.00
CA TYR A 210 3.23 6.31 4.78
C TYR A 210 2.38 5.84 3.59
N PHE A 211 2.47 6.55 2.46
CA PHE A 211 1.82 6.22 1.19
C PHE A 211 2.85 6.18 0.07
N GLY A 212 3.11 5.01 -0.52
CA GLY A 212 3.94 4.83 -1.70
C GLY A 212 3.13 4.94 -2.99
N ILE A 213 3.61 5.75 -3.93
CA ILE A 213 2.92 6.03 -5.21
C ILE A 213 3.61 5.29 -6.38
N ASP A 214 4.61 4.44 -6.10
CA ASP A 214 5.39 3.73 -7.12
C ASP A 214 4.50 2.97 -8.12
N GLU A 215 3.57 2.14 -7.63
CA GLU A 215 2.69 1.33 -8.50
C GLU A 215 1.68 2.17 -9.28
N CYS A 216 1.14 3.23 -8.67
CA CYS A 216 0.34 4.24 -9.37
C CYS A 216 1.16 4.84 -10.54
N HIS A 217 2.44 5.14 -10.36
CA HIS A 217 3.31 5.61 -11.45
C HIS A 217 3.75 4.52 -12.44
N GLY A 218 3.20 3.30 -12.35
CA GLY A 218 3.57 2.16 -13.18
C GLY A 218 4.90 1.51 -12.80
N ILE A 219 5.51 1.92 -11.68
CA ILE A 219 6.75 1.36 -11.15
C ILE A 219 6.35 0.16 -10.28
N LYS A 220 6.38 -1.03 -10.88
CA LYS A 220 6.11 -2.28 -10.15
C LYS A 220 7.38 -2.83 -9.53
N GLU A 221 7.19 -3.52 -8.41
CA GLU A 221 8.20 -4.36 -7.81
C GLU A 221 8.54 -5.49 -8.79
N ILE A 222 9.60 -5.31 -9.59
CA ILE A 222 10.15 -6.40 -10.34
C ILE A 222 10.78 -7.33 -9.29
N ARG A 223 10.14 -8.49 -9.05
CA ARG A 223 10.77 -9.58 -8.29
C ARG A 223 12.15 -9.83 -8.89
N HIS A 224 13.19 -9.43 -8.17
CA HIS A 224 14.61 -9.68 -8.41
C HIS A 224 15.01 -10.13 -9.83
N ILE A 225 15.18 -9.18 -10.77
CA ILE A 225 16.03 -9.43 -11.97
C ILE A 225 17.49 -9.73 -11.59
N SER A 226 17.89 -9.46 -10.34
CA SER A 226 19.18 -9.93 -9.81
C SER A 226 19.32 -11.45 -9.78
N ASP A 227 18.21 -12.20 -9.70
CA ASP A 227 18.25 -13.66 -9.58
C ASP A 227 18.20 -14.32 -10.96
N ILE A 228 17.43 -13.75 -11.90
CA ILE A 228 17.42 -14.18 -13.31
C ILE A 228 18.79 -13.94 -13.96
N GLY A 229 19.48 -12.85 -13.60
CA GLY A 229 20.83 -12.56 -14.07
C GLY A 229 21.90 -13.55 -13.58
N ASN A 230 21.68 -14.19 -12.43
CA ASN A 230 22.56 -15.23 -11.88
C ASN A 230 22.23 -16.62 -12.44
N GLU A 231 20.95 -16.91 -12.69
CA GLU A 231 20.53 -18.19 -13.29
C GLU A 231 20.93 -18.27 -14.78
N LEU A 232 20.81 -17.19 -15.55
CA LEU A 232 21.32 -17.12 -16.92
C LEU A 232 22.86 -17.20 -17.00
N ARG A 233 23.59 -16.65 -16.02
CA ARG A 233 25.06 -16.80 -15.96
C ARG A 233 25.48 -18.24 -15.64
N SER A 234 24.72 -18.95 -14.79
CA SER A 234 24.95 -20.36 -14.51
C SER A 234 24.77 -21.24 -15.76
N VAL A 235 23.69 -20.99 -16.53
CA VAL A 235 23.40 -21.74 -17.77
C VAL A 235 24.45 -21.47 -18.86
N VAL A 236 24.96 -20.24 -18.97
CA VAL A 236 26.06 -19.91 -19.91
C VAL A 236 27.39 -20.54 -19.48
N HIS A 237 27.63 -20.72 -18.18
CA HIS A 237 28.85 -21.36 -17.69
C HIS A 237 28.81 -22.89 -17.86
N GLU A 238 27.67 -23.53 -17.63
CA GLU A 238 27.52 -24.97 -17.87
C GLU A 238 27.41 -25.33 -19.36
N GLY A 239 26.79 -24.47 -20.19
CA GLY A 239 26.74 -24.65 -21.65
C GLY A 239 28.07 -24.39 -22.36
N GLY A 240 28.99 -23.67 -21.74
CA GLY A 240 30.32 -23.35 -22.29
C GLY A 240 31.38 -24.43 -22.09
N ILE A 241 31.14 -25.43 -21.23
CA ILE A 241 32.12 -26.49 -20.91
C ILE A 241 31.93 -27.74 -21.78
N LEU A 242 30.79 -27.91 -22.47
CA LEU A 242 30.49 -29.13 -23.23
C LEU A 242 30.98 -29.17 -24.70
N HIS A 243 31.66 -28.14 -25.21
CA HIS A 243 32.07 -28.09 -26.63
C HIS A 243 33.59 -28.06 -26.91
N LYS A 244 34.44 -28.44 -25.94
CA LYS A 244 35.88 -28.63 -26.19
C LYS A 244 36.38 -29.99 -25.76
N GLN A 245 35.92 -31.05 -26.42
CA GLN A 245 36.64 -32.33 -26.47
C GLN A 245 36.13 -33.20 -27.63
N ALA A 246 36.68 -33.01 -28.83
CA ALA A 246 36.74 -34.04 -29.88
C ALA A 246 37.62 -33.57 -31.04
N ALA A 247 38.94 -33.81 -30.94
CA ALA A 247 39.80 -34.06 -32.11
C ALA A 247 41.17 -34.57 -31.63
N ARG A 248 41.36 -35.90 -31.62
CA ARG A 248 42.68 -36.51 -31.82
C ARG A 248 42.61 -37.34 -33.11
N PRO A 249 43.60 -37.25 -33.99
CA PRO A 249 43.69 -38.11 -35.15
C PRO A 249 44.21 -39.50 -34.74
N LEU A 250 43.63 -40.54 -35.34
CA LEU A 250 44.12 -41.92 -35.33
C LEU A 250 45.11 -42.12 -36.52
N PRO A 251 45.97 -43.15 -36.45
CA PRO A 251 47.37 -43.13 -36.89
C PRO A 251 47.59 -43.10 -38.40
#